data_AF-A0A0L8GE21-F1
#
_entry.id   AF-A0A0L8GE21-F1
#
_cell.length_a   1.000
_cell.length_b   1.000
_cell.length_c   1.000
_cell.angle_alpha   90.00
_cell.angle_beta   90.00
_cell.angle_gamma   90.00
#
_symmetry.space_group_name_H-M   'P 1'
#
loop_
_entity.id
_entity.type
_entity.pdbx_description
1 polymer ?
#
loop_
_entity_poly.entity_id
_entity_poly.type
_entity_poly.pdbx_seq_one_letter_code
_entity_poly.pdbx_strand_id
1 'polypeptide(L)'
;MDGNLQTISISNWMELPSLPLQKWLNKKKTSVSEKNRKDNRATVADVRNYYCDFLKEKNIYKNFRNGYLVSSVQKVLDTCEGIDCESGEAMPCCQNVKANHKFLWEVRGHKVNAKRGDSQEPLPHEDFCFQSNSVVLATGTTDLPNRLGTTGENLPYVVHSLKPFEQMITKKEIASDSDPVVVVGAGLSAADAILMALENNIS
;
A
#
# COMPACT_ATOMS: atom_id res chain seq x y z
N MET A 1 -2.26 5.71 -9.08
CA MET A 1 -3.65 5.90 -8.69
C MET A 1 -3.84 7.37 -8.60
N ASP A 2 -4.49 7.90 -9.62
CA ASP A 2 -4.90 9.28 -9.70
C ASP A 2 -5.67 9.63 -8.43
N GLY A 3 -5.29 10.73 -7.80
CA GLY A 3 -5.99 11.25 -6.64
C GLY A 3 -7.43 11.65 -6.97
N ASN A 4 -7.72 11.95 -8.24
CA ASN A 4 -9.03 12.39 -8.72
C ASN A 4 -10.02 11.25 -8.96
N LEU A 5 -9.55 9.99 -9.01
CA LEU A 5 -10.42 8.83 -9.17
C LEU A 5 -11.48 8.81 -8.06
N GLN A 6 -12.75 8.71 -8.43
CA GLN A 6 -13.83 8.61 -7.45
C GLN A 6 -13.86 7.21 -6.84
N THR A 7 -14.17 7.13 -5.55
CA THR A 7 -14.35 5.85 -4.88
C THR A 7 -15.63 5.18 -5.35
N ILE A 8 -15.58 3.87 -5.61
CA ILE A 8 -16.78 3.07 -5.94
C ILE A 8 -17.73 2.99 -4.72
N SER A 9 -17.19 3.02 -3.50
CA SER A 9 -17.95 2.97 -2.25
C SER A 9 -18.60 4.30 -1.88
N ILE A 10 -19.70 4.22 -1.14
CA ILE A 10 -20.34 5.38 -0.51
C ILE A 10 -19.47 5.86 0.66
N SER A 11 -19.35 7.19 0.81
CA SER A 11 -18.52 7.83 1.84
C SER A 11 -18.75 7.29 3.26
N ASN A 12 -20.00 6.97 3.61
CA ASN A 12 -20.37 6.52 4.96
C ASN A 12 -19.73 5.18 5.35
N TRP A 13 -19.33 4.34 4.38
CA TRP A 13 -18.73 3.03 4.66
C TRP A 13 -17.23 3.11 4.98
N MET A 14 -16.62 4.27 4.77
CA MET A 14 -15.19 4.52 5.04
C MET A 14 -14.98 5.42 6.25
N GLU A 15 -16.01 5.67 7.05
CA GLU A 15 -15.91 6.56 8.22
C GLU A 15 -15.14 5.92 9.38
N LEU A 16 -14.26 6.73 9.97
CA LEU A 16 -13.52 6.42 11.17
C LEU A 16 -14.34 6.80 12.41
N PRO A 17 -14.20 6.03 13.51
CA PRO A 17 -14.84 6.36 14.77
C PRO A 17 -14.49 7.78 15.20
N SER A 18 -15.47 8.52 15.72
CA SER A 18 -15.33 9.90 16.19
C SER A 18 -15.01 10.98 15.14
N LEU A 19 -14.94 10.65 13.84
CA LEU A 19 -14.70 11.65 12.79
C LEU A 19 -15.53 11.35 11.54
N PRO A 20 -16.82 11.74 11.45
CA PRO A 20 -17.62 11.49 10.25
C PRO A 20 -17.01 12.11 8.99
N LEU A 21 -16.93 11.35 7.89
CA LEU A 21 -16.23 11.76 6.67
C LEU A 21 -16.90 12.99 6.04
N GLN A 22 -18.24 13.05 6.05
CA GLN A 22 -18.98 14.22 5.56
C GLN A 22 -18.65 15.48 6.36
N LYS A 23 -18.50 15.39 7.69
CA LYS A 23 -18.10 16.54 8.51
C LYS A 23 -16.69 17.00 8.17
N TRP A 24 -15.77 16.06 7.94
CA TRP A 24 -14.40 16.38 7.54
C TRP A 24 -14.35 17.03 6.14
N LEU A 25 -15.07 16.49 5.15
CA LEU A 25 -15.18 17.05 3.80
C LEU A 25 -15.72 18.49 3.85
N ASN A 26 -16.78 18.72 4.64
CA ASN A 26 -17.39 20.04 4.80
C ASN A 26 -16.43 21.06 5.44
N LYS A 27 -15.50 20.61 6.28
CA LYS A 27 -14.48 21.45 6.93
C LYS A 27 -13.37 21.87 5.95
N LYS A 28 -13.08 21.06 4.94
CA LYS A 28 -11.99 21.27 3.96
C LYS A 28 -12.36 22.05 2.70
N LYS A 29 -13.50 22.77 2.70
CA LYS A 29 -14.03 23.65 1.62
C LYS A 29 -12.99 24.02 0.55
N THR A 30 -12.81 23.15 -0.43
CA THR A 30 -11.98 23.39 -1.61
C THR A 30 -12.90 23.33 -2.81
N SER A 31 -12.71 24.23 -3.78
CA SER A 31 -13.56 24.40 -4.96
C SER A 31 -13.79 23.11 -5.77
N VAL A 32 -12.89 22.14 -5.68
CA VAL A 32 -12.99 20.81 -6.30
C VAL A 32 -14.10 19.94 -5.68
N SER A 33 -14.47 20.18 -4.42
CA SER A 33 -15.42 19.37 -3.65
C SER A 33 -16.91 19.64 -3.95
N GLU A 34 -17.25 20.70 -4.70
CA GLU A 34 -18.65 21.06 -4.94
C GLU A 34 -19.33 20.15 -5.98
N LYS A 35 -18.60 19.69 -7.00
CA LYS A 35 -19.15 18.77 -8.02
C LYS A 35 -19.38 17.35 -7.46
N ASN A 36 -18.50 16.87 -6.58
CA ASN A 36 -18.52 15.49 -6.06
C ASN A 36 -19.54 15.27 -4.93
N ARG A 37 -20.11 16.34 -4.35
CA ARG A 37 -21.11 16.24 -3.26
C ARG A 37 -22.46 15.72 -3.70
N LYS A 38 -22.80 15.76 -5.00
CA LYS A 38 -24.10 15.27 -5.48
C LYS A 38 -24.24 13.75 -5.38
N ASP A 39 -23.13 13.01 -5.40
CA ASP A 39 -23.14 11.54 -5.46
C ASP A 39 -22.75 10.86 -4.14
N ASN A 40 -22.55 11.61 -3.04
CA ASN A 40 -22.08 11.08 -1.75
C ASN A 40 -20.78 10.24 -1.83
N ARG A 41 -19.96 10.46 -2.86
CA ARG A 41 -18.68 9.79 -3.09
C ARG A 41 -17.51 10.73 -2.79
N ALA A 42 -16.41 10.14 -2.35
CA ALA A 42 -15.15 10.85 -2.11
C ALA A 42 -14.14 10.47 -3.20
N THR A 43 -13.17 11.32 -3.47
CA THR A 43 -12.04 10.91 -4.31
C THR A 43 -11.05 10.08 -3.50
N VAL A 44 -10.21 9.28 -4.17
CA VAL A 44 -9.13 8.53 -3.49
C VAL A 44 -8.19 9.49 -2.75
N ALA A 45 -7.95 10.69 -3.28
CA ALA A 45 -7.18 11.72 -2.59
C ALA A 45 -7.86 12.21 -1.31
N ASP A 46 -9.17 12.43 -1.34
CA ASP A 46 -9.95 12.86 -0.17
C ASP A 46 -9.86 11.81 0.94
N VAL A 47 -10.09 10.54 0.59
CA VAL A 47 -10.01 9.43 1.53
C VAL A 47 -8.61 9.36 2.16
N ARG A 48 -7.54 9.37 1.34
CA ARG A 48 -6.16 9.39 1.85
C ARG A 48 -5.92 10.55 2.82
N ASN A 49 -6.34 11.76 2.44
CA ASN A 49 -6.16 12.96 3.27
C ASN A 49 -6.94 12.86 4.58
N TYR A 50 -8.15 12.28 4.54
CA TYR A 50 -8.99 12.04 5.69
C TYR A 50 -8.34 11.09 6.71
N TYR A 51 -7.82 9.94 6.26
CA TYR A 51 -7.08 9.02 7.14
C TYR A 51 -5.82 9.69 7.70
N CYS A 52 -5.06 10.42 6.88
CA CYS A 52 -3.86 11.14 7.34
C CYS A 52 -4.17 12.17 8.43
N ASP A 53 -5.25 12.95 8.27
CA ASP A 53 -5.63 13.95 9.26
C ASP A 53 -6.14 13.31 10.56
N PHE A 54 -6.82 12.16 10.46
CA PHE A 54 -7.20 11.38 11.64
C PHE A 54 -5.97 10.92 12.45
N LEU A 55 -4.90 10.44 11.80
CA LEU A 55 -3.67 10.04 12.49
C LEU A 55 -3.02 11.21 13.24
N LYS A 56 -3.11 12.43 12.67
CA LYS A 56 -2.61 13.66 13.29
C LYS A 56 -3.47 14.05 14.49
N GLU A 57 -4.79 14.05 14.34
CA GLU A 57 -5.73 14.42 15.42
C GLU A 57 -5.63 13.48 16.62
N LYS A 58 -5.38 12.19 16.38
CA LYS A 58 -5.20 11.18 17.45
C LYS A 58 -3.77 11.09 17.98
N ASN A 59 -2.81 11.89 17.51
CA ASN A 59 -1.41 11.86 17.92
C ASN A 59 -0.74 10.48 17.82
N ILE A 60 -1.18 9.63 16.88
CA ILE A 60 -0.65 8.28 16.65
C ILE A 60 0.44 8.26 15.58
N TYR A 61 0.57 9.33 14.80
CA TYR A 61 1.58 9.47 13.75
C TYR A 61 3.02 9.24 14.24
N LYS A 62 3.32 9.58 15.50
CA LYS A 62 4.64 9.39 16.13
C LYS A 62 5.10 7.92 16.21
N ASN A 63 4.16 6.97 16.13
CA ASN A 63 4.46 5.54 16.20
C ASN A 63 4.79 4.94 14.82
N PHE A 64 4.68 5.72 13.73
CA PHE A 64 4.93 5.26 12.37
C PHE A 64 6.38 5.50 11.97
N ARG A 65 7.00 4.48 11.39
CA ARG A 65 8.29 4.58 10.68
C ARG A 65 8.05 4.29 9.21
N ASN A 66 7.97 5.35 8.41
CA ASN A 66 7.73 5.27 6.97
C ASN A 66 9.04 5.01 6.20
N GLY A 67 8.95 4.42 5.02
CA GLY A 67 10.10 4.17 4.16
C GLY A 67 10.94 2.96 4.59
N TYR A 68 10.36 2.03 5.34
CA TYR A 68 10.98 0.78 5.73
C TYR A 68 10.17 -0.40 5.20
N LEU A 69 10.86 -1.45 4.75
CA LEU A 69 10.28 -2.72 4.33
C LEU A 69 10.67 -3.79 5.34
N VAL A 70 9.67 -4.46 5.90
CA VAL A 70 9.86 -5.65 6.72
C VAL A 70 10.18 -6.82 5.79
N SER A 71 11.31 -7.49 6.03
CA SER A 71 11.77 -8.64 5.23
C SER A 71 11.57 -9.97 5.93
N SER A 72 11.57 -9.98 7.27
CA SER A 72 11.41 -11.22 8.05
C SER A 72 10.69 -10.96 9.37
N VAL A 73 9.84 -11.91 9.75
CA VAL A 73 9.19 -11.97 11.05
C VAL A 73 9.27 -13.41 11.54
N GLN A 74 9.95 -13.62 12.67
CA GLN A 74 10.15 -14.95 13.23
C GLN A 74 10.04 -14.97 14.75
N LYS A 75 9.76 -16.14 15.31
CA LYS A 75 9.76 -16.34 16.77
C LYS A 75 11.19 -16.68 17.23
N VAL A 76 11.66 -15.93 18.21
CA VAL A 76 12.95 -16.15 18.88
C VAL A 76 12.72 -16.47 20.34
N LEU A 77 13.61 -17.27 20.93
CA LEU A 77 13.53 -17.61 22.35
C LEU A 77 13.72 -16.36 23.21
N ASP A 78 12.87 -16.20 24.23
CA ASP A 78 13.10 -15.20 25.27
C ASP A 78 14.13 -15.77 26.26
N THR A 79 15.40 -15.79 25.86
CA THR A 79 16.50 -16.16 26.74
C THR A 79 16.67 -15.04 27.76
N CYS A 80 15.90 -15.11 28.85
CA CYS A 80 16.10 -14.24 30.01
C CYS A 80 17.46 -14.43 30.71
N GLU A 81 18.33 -15.35 30.27
CA GLU A 81 19.71 -15.46 30.76
C GLU A 81 20.66 -15.88 29.62
N GLY A 82 21.69 -15.06 29.38
CA GLY A 82 22.86 -15.44 28.58
C GLY A 82 22.76 -15.10 27.09
N ILE A 83 23.09 -13.84 26.75
CA ILE A 83 23.71 -13.54 25.45
C ILE A 83 25.00 -14.38 25.40
N ASP A 84 25.12 -15.33 24.47
CA ASP A 84 26.44 -15.83 24.12
C ASP A 84 27.15 -14.72 23.34
N CYS A 85 28.06 -14.06 24.04
CA CYS A 85 28.71 -12.82 23.64
C CYS A 85 29.76 -13.00 22.52
N GLU A 86 29.52 -13.88 21.54
CA GLU A 86 30.48 -14.12 20.45
C GLU A 86 29.90 -13.98 19.02
N SER A 87 28.58 -13.98 18.81
CA SER A 87 28.02 -13.92 17.44
C SER A 87 26.96 -12.84 17.18
N GLY A 88 26.26 -12.35 18.21
CA GLY A 88 25.24 -11.29 18.06
C GLY A 88 23.98 -11.70 17.28
N GLU A 89 23.84 -12.97 16.90
CA GLU A 89 22.66 -13.49 16.21
C GLU A 89 21.69 -14.12 17.21
N ALA A 90 20.40 -13.75 17.15
CA ALA A 90 19.37 -14.34 18.01
C ALA A 90 19.11 -15.80 17.62
N MET A 91 19.18 -16.72 18.59
CA MET A 91 18.91 -18.14 18.36
C MET A 91 17.46 -18.35 17.86
N PRO A 92 17.24 -18.94 16.67
CA PRO A 92 15.90 -19.25 16.19
C PRO A 92 15.25 -20.29 17.10
N CYS A 93 13.97 -20.11 17.42
CA CYS A 93 13.21 -21.05 18.24
C CYS A 93 13.12 -22.41 17.52
N CYS A 94 13.91 -23.39 17.95
CA CYS A 94 13.88 -24.74 17.39
C CYS A 94 12.63 -25.48 17.90
N GLN A 95 12.02 -26.32 17.05
CA GLN A 95 10.80 -27.10 17.36
C GLN A 95 10.90 -28.06 18.56
N ASN A 96 12.08 -28.23 19.18
CA ASN A 96 12.36 -29.21 20.24
C ASN A 96 12.73 -28.61 21.61
N VAL A 97 12.47 -27.32 21.86
CA VAL A 97 12.67 -26.72 23.18
C VAL A 97 11.42 -26.94 24.05
N LYS A 98 11.62 -27.43 25.28
CA LYS A 98 10.61 -27.77 26.31
C LYS A 98 9.29 -26.98 26.17
N ALA A 99 8.16 -27.68 26.25
CA ALA A 99 6.80 -27.26 25.90
C ALA A 99 6.26 -25.93 26.50
N ASN A 100 7.01 -25.23 27.37
CA ASN A 100 6.59 -24.00 28.06
C ASN A 100 7.70 -22.93 28.09
N HIS A 101 8.42 -22.68 26.98
CA HIS A 101 9.38 -21.57 26.92
C HIS A 101 8.70 -20.27 26.44
N LYS A 102 9.11 -19.13 26.99
CA LYS A 102 8.65 -17.80 26.57
C LYS A 102 9.36 -17.42 25.27
N PHE A 103 8.65 -16.76 24.36
CA PHE A 103 9.19 -16.35 23.06
C PHE A 103 8.92 -14.86 22.82
N LEU A 104 9.77 -14.25 22.01
CA LEU A 104 9.58 -12.92 21.42
C LEU A 104 9.47 -13.06 19.91
N TRP A 105 8.90 -12.05 19.27
CA TRP A 105 8.92 -11.90 17.82
C TRP A 105 10.08 -11.01 17.43
N GLU A 106 10.97 -11.52 16.61
CA GLU A 106 11.99 -10.72 15.93
C GLU A 106 11.43 -10.24 14.59
N VAL A 107 11.55 -8.93 14.35
CA VAL A 107 11.17 -8.29 13.10
C VAL A 107 12.41 -7.65 12.49
N ARG A 108 12.79 -8.10 11.29
CA ARG A 108 13.90 -7.55 10.51
C ARG A 108 13.41 -6.87 9.25
N GLY A 109 14.17 -5.89 8.78
CA GLY A 109 13.87 -5.19 7.55
C GLY A 109 14.93 -4.15 7.23
N HIS A 110 14.68 -3.38 6.17
CA HIS A 110 15.60 -2.37 5.68
C HIS A 110 14.85 -1.14 5.19
N LYS A 111 15.57 -0.02 5.11
CA LYS A 111 15.04 1.23 4.55
C LYS A 111 14.93 1.14 3.03
N VAL A 112 13.75 1.46 2.51
CA VAL A 112 13.48 1.53 1.07
C VAL A 112 13.92 2.89 0.57
N ASN A 113 15.03 2.93 -0.16
CA ASN A 113 15.50 4.16 -0.81
C ASN A 113 14.56 4.52 -1.97
N ALA A 114 13.93 5.70 -1.88
CA ALA A 114 13.10 6.24 -2.94
C ALA A 114 13.99 6.67 -4.12
N LYS A 115 14.04 5.84 -5.16
CA LYS A 115 14.68 6.05 -6.48
C LYS A 115 16.13 6.54 -6.45
N ARG A 116 16.99 5.68 -6.97
CA ARG A 116 18.33 5.96 -7.51
C ARG A 116 18.25 7.14 -8.50
N GLY A 117 18.46 8.36 -8.02
CA GLY A 117 18.92 9.45 -8.90
C GLY A 117 20.34 9.13 -9.36
N ASP A 118 20.74 9.64 -10.53
CA ASP A 118 21.99 9.36 -11.28
C ASP A 118 23.34 9.54 -10.52
N SER A 119 23.33 9.67 -9.20
CA SER A 119 24.53 9.66 -8.37
C SER A 119 24.98 8.23 -8.06
N GLN A 120 26.16 7.86 -8.57
CA GLN A 120 26.80 6.55 -8.55
C GLN A 120 27.37 6.11 -7.18
N GLU A 121 26.94 6.71 -6.07
CA GLU A 121 27.41 6.33 -4.72
C GLU A 121 26.38 5.40 -4.04
N PRO A 122 26.79 4.21 -3.54
CA PRO A 122 25.89 3.34 -2.79
C PRO A 122 25.54 4.02 -1.45
N LEU A 123 24.34 4.59 -1.37
CA LEU A 123 23.77 5.04 -0.10
C LEU A 123 23.75 3.88 0.90
N PRO A 124 24.10 4.09 2.17
CA PRO A 124 24.18 3.01 3.15
C PRO A 124 22.83 2.30 3.29
N HIS A 125 22.88 0.98 3.24
CA HIS A 125 21.74 0.11 3.52
C HIS A 125 21.43 0.20 5.03
N GLU A 126 20.37 0.90 5.39
CA GLU A 126 19.95 1.06 6.78
C GLU A 126 19.03 -0.10 7.16
N ASP A 127 19.61 -1.14 7.77
CA ASP A 127 18.89 -2.28 8.31
C ASP A 127 18.33 -1.99 9.70
N PHE A 128 17.22 -2.64 10.05
CA PHE A 128 16.68 -2.66 11.39
C PHE A 128 16.35 -4.08 11.85
N CYS A 129 16.52 -4.31 13.14
CA CYS A 129 16.06 -5.50 13.84
C CYS A 129 15.50 -5.06 15.20
N PHE A 130 14.30 -5.51 15.55
CA PHE A 130 13.77 -5.33 16.91
C PHE A 130 12.96 -6.53 17.34
N GLN A 131 12.82 -6.68 18.66
CA GLN A 131 12.02 -7.74 19.27
C GLN A 131 10.78 -7.17 19.95
N SER A 132 9.67 -7.90 19.90
CA SER A 132 8.39 -7.52 20.52
C SER A 132 7.64 -8.74 21.03
N ASN A 133 6.84 -8.57 22.10
CA ASN A 133 5.97 -9.62 22.61
C ASN A 133 4.86 -10.01 21.61
N SER A 134 4.42 -9.04 20.82
CA SER A 134 3.32 -9.18 19.88
C SER A 134 3.64 -8.50 18.55
N VAL A 135 3.24 -9.15 17.46
CA VAL A 135 3.31 -8.61 16.10
C VAL A 135 1.95 -8.76 15.44
N VAL A 136 1.49 -7.70 14.78
CA VAL A 136 0.28 -7.69 13.97
C VAL A 136 0.70 -7.40 12.53
N LEU A 137 0.36 -8.32 11.62
CA LEU A 137 0.61 -8.16 10.19
C LEU A 137 -0.63 -7.55 9.53
N ALA A 138 -0.52 -6.29 9.15
CA ALA A 138 -1.56 -5.55 8.42
C ALA A 138 -1.02 -5.12 7.04
N THR A 139 -0.43 -6.05 6.30
CA THR A 139 0.28 -5.80 5.04
C THR A 139 -0.63 -5.65 3.82
N GLY A 140 -1.93 -5.91 3.98
CA GLY A 140 -2.88 -5.99 2.85
C GLY A 140 -2.68 -7.26 2.02
N THR A 141 -3.43 -7.38 0.92
CA THR A 141 -3.44 -8.57 0.05
C THR A 141 -3.51 -8.23 -1.45
N THR A 142 -3.35 -6.96 -1.82
CA THR A 142 -3.68 -6.45 -3.17
C THR A 142 -2.48 -5.85 -3.90
N ASP A 143 -1.28 -6.01 -3.35
CA ASP A 143 -0.02 -5.49 -3.87
C ASP A 143 0.58 -6.38 -4.97
N LEU A 144 0.22 -7.67 -5.01
CA LEU A 144 0.63 -8.62 -6.05
C LEU A 144 -0.56 -8.99 -6.94
N PRO A 145 -0.66 -8.47 -8.17
CA PRO A 145 -1.73 -8.84 -9.07
C PRO A 145 -1.59 -10.31 -9.47
N ASN A 146 -2.71 -11.04 -9.49
CA ASN A 146 -2.74 -12.41 -9.99
C ASN A 146 -2.35 -12.49 -11.47
N ARG A 147 -1.83 -13.64 -11.88
CA ARG A 147 -1.52 -13.97 -13.28
C ARG A 147 -2.33 -15.17 -13.71
N LEU A 148 -2.84 -15.15 -14.94
CA LEU A 148 -3.64 -16.23 -15.52
C LEU A 148 -2.75 -17.38 -16.03
N GLY A 149 -1.48 -17.12 -16.30
CA GLY A 149 -0.53 -18.06 -16.88
C GLY A 149 -0.84 -18.41 -18.35
N THR A 150 -1.49 -17.51 -19.09
CA THR A 150 -1.96 -17.79 -20.45
C THR A 150 -0.98 -17.30 -21.52
N THR A 151 -1.07 -17.89 -22.71
CA THR A 151 -0.26 -17.48 -23.87
C THR A 151 -0.51 -16.02 -24.20
N GLY A 152 0.56 -15.23 -24.34
CA GLY A 152 0.49 -13.80 -24.65
C GLY A 152 0.38 -12.88 -23.44
N GLU A 153 0.25 -13.41 -22.22
CA GLU A 153 0.14 -12.59 -20.99
C GLU A 153 1.39 -11.74 -20.72
N ASN A 154 2.57 -12.19 -21.17
CA ASN A 154 3.85 -11.49 -20.95
C ASN A 154 4.23 -10.54 -22.09
N LEU A 155 3.29 -10.19 -22.98
CA LEU A 155 3.55 -9.24 -24.08
C LEU A 155 3.70 -7.81 -23.53
N PRO A 156 4.50 -6.94 -24.17
CA PRO A 156 4.87 -5.63 -23.61
C PRO A 156 3.69 -4.65 -23.45
N TYR A 157 2.59 -4.88 -24.17
CA TYR A 157 1.37 -4.09 -24.10
C TYR A 157 0.33 -4.66 -23.12
N VAL A 158 0.64 -5.75 -22.41
CA VAL A 158 -0.23 -6.33 -21.38
C VAL A 158 0.18 -5.77 -20.01
N VAL A 159 -0.78 -5.20 -19.30
CA VAL A 159 -0.59 -4.65 -17.95
C VAL A 159 -1.58 -5.26 -16.97
N HIS A 160 -1.12 -5.50 -15.74
CA HIS A 160 -1.90 -6.20 -14.69
C HIS A 160 -2.40 -5.28 -13.58
N SER A 161 -2.15 -3.98 -13.66
CA SER A 161 -2.60 -3.03 -12.66
C SER A 161 -2.95 -1.69 -13.29
N LEU A 162 -3.80 -0.92 -12.60
CA LEU A 162 -4.25 0.40 -13.08
C LEU A 162 -3.12 1.42 -13.20
N LYS A 163 -2.07 1.31 -12.38
CA LYS A 163 -1.00 2.33 -12.33
C LYS A 163 -0.17 2.39 -13.64
N PRO A 164 0.32 1.28 -14.21
CA PRO A 164 0.93 1.28 -15.54
C PRO A 164 -0.02 1.79 -16.63
N PHE A 165 -1.29 1.40 -16.59
CA PHE A 165 -2.29 1.87 -17.56
C PHE A 165 -2.47 3.40 -17.51
N GLU A 166 -2.64 3.94 -16.32
CA GLU A 166 -2.69 5.39 -16.05
C GLU A 166 -1.44 6.12 -16.58
N GLN A 167 -0.26 5.51 -16.42
CA GLN A 167 1.00 6.06 -16.93
C GLN A 167 1.04 6.08 -18.47
N MET A 168 0.55 5.03 -19.12
CA MET A 168 0.47 4.96 -20.59
C MET A 168 -0.43 6.08 -21.14
N ILE A 169 -1.59 6.29 -20.52
CA ILE A 169 -2.51 7.39 -20.88
C ILE A 169 -1.83 8.75 -20.65
N THR A 170 -1.23 8.95 -19.47
CA THR A 170 -0.58 10.23 -19.11
C THR A 170 0.56 10.59 -20.06
N LYS A 171 1.33 9.58 -20.48
CA LYS A 171 2.43 9.74 -21.46
C LYS A 171 1.94 9.82 -22.91
N LYS A 172 0.63 9.64 -23.15
CA LYS A 172 0.02 9.52 -24.49
C LYS A 172 0.61 8.38 -25.33
N GLU A 173 1.01 7.29 -24.66
CA GLU A 173 1.37 6.03 -25.33
C GLU A 173 0.10 5.32 -25.85
N ILE A 174 -1.06 5.60 -25.25
CA ILE A 174 -2.40 5.19 -25.72
C ILE A 174 -3.26 6.45 -25.83
N ALA A 175 -3.95 6.61 -26.95
CA ALA A 175 -4.82 7.73 -27.27
C ALA A 175 -6.09 7.25 -27.99
N SER A 176 -6.98 8.20 -28.32
CA SER A 176 -8.27 7.91 -28.95
C SER A 176 -8.18 7.29 -30.35
N ASP A 177 -7.03 7.38 -31.00
CA ASP A 177 -6.72 6.81 -32.32
C ASP A 177 -5.91 5.50 -32.25
N SER A 178 -5.62 5.01 -31.05
CA SER A 178 -4.88 3.77 -30.83
C SER A 178 -5.75 2.52 -31.03
N ASP A 179 -5.11 1.34 -31.06
CA ASP A 179 -5.82 0.07 -31.07
C ASP A 179 -6.73 -0.08 -29.83
N PRO A 180 -7.87 -0.81 -29.94
CA PRO A 180 -8.82 -0.95 -28.84
C PRO A 180 -8.21 -1.58 -27.59
N VAL A 181 -8.63 -1.10 -26.42
CA VAL A 181 -8.19 -1.64 -25.13
C VAL A 181 -9.12 -2.76 -24.68
N VAL A 182 -8.53 -3.92 -24.36
CA VAL A 182 -9.26 -5.06 -23.79
C VAL A 182 -9.02 -5.12 -22.29
N VAL A 183 -10.09 -5.01 -21.51
CA VAL A 183 -10.06 -5.20 -20.05
C VAL A 183 -10.47 -6.65 -19.73
N VAL A 184 -9.55 -7.41 -19.14
CA VAL A 184 -9.80 -8.80 -18.73
C VAL A 184 -10.15 -8.85 -17.24
N GLY A 185 -11.42 -9.13 -16.94
CA GLY A 185 -11.93 -9.28 -15.57
C GLY A 185 -13.27 -8.58 -15.37
N ALA A 186 -13.92 -8.86 -14.24
CA ALA A 186 -15.23 -8.31 -13.88
C ALA A 186 -15.28 -7.76 -12.44
N GLY A 187 -14.11 -7.45 -11.87
CA GLY A 187 -13.97 -6.90 -10.52
C GLY A 187 -13.93 -5.36 -10.50
N LEU A 188 -13.75 -4.80 -9.30
CA LEU A 188 -13.67 -3.34 -9.10
C LEU A 188 -12.56 -2.68 -9.94
N SER A 189 -11.38 -3.30 -10.00
CA SER A 189 -10.28 -2.77 -10.82
C SER A 189 -10.56 -2.78 -12.32
N ALA A 190 -11.38 -3.73 -12.81
CA ALA A 190 -11.80 -3.75 -14.21
C ALA A 190 -12.79 -2.60 -14.47
N ALA A 191 -13.73 -2.36 -13.55
CA ALA A 191 -14.64 -1.22 -13.64
C ALA A 191 -13.88 0.12 -13.65
N ASP A 192 -12.89 0.30 -12.75
CA ASP A 192 -12.03 1.48 -12.73
C ASP A 192 -11.24 1.67 -14.03
N ALA A 193 -10.73 0.59 -14.61
CA ALA A 193 -10.00 0.63 -15.89
C ALA A 193 -10.90 1.11 -17.03
N ILE A 194 -12.13 0.58 -17.09
CA ILE A 194 -13.12 0.97 -18.10
C ILE A 194 -13.50 2.45 -17.95
N LEU A 195 -13.79 2.90 -16.73
CA LEU A 195 -14.11 4.32 -16.48
C LEU A 195 -12.95 5.23 -16.89
N MET A 196 -11.71 4.86 -16.53
CA MET A 196 -10.52 5.60 -16.89
C MET A 196 -10.31 5.67 -18.42
N ALA A 197 -10.56 4.58 -19.15
CA ALA A 197 -10.48 4.57 -20.61
C ALA A 197 -11.54 5.49 -21.24
N LEU A 198 -12.80 5.37 -20.80
CA LEU A 198 -13.92 6.17 -21.30
C LEU A 198 -13.73 7.67 -21.05
N GLU A 199 -13.25 8.06 -19.86
CA GLU A 199 -12.95 9.47 -19.53
C GLU A 199 -11.88 10.08 -20.44
N ASN A 200 -11.00 9.25 -21.01
CA ASN A 200 -9.94 9.66 -21.93
C ASN A 200 -10.30 9.41 -23.42
N ASN A 201 -11.55 9.06 -23.73
CA ASN A 201 -12.03 8.72 -25.08
C ASN A 201 -11.23 7.59 -25.75
N ILE A 202 -10.81 6.59 -24.97
CA ILE A 202 -10.14 5.39 -25.47
C ILE A 202 -11.20 4.29 -25.63
N SER A 203 -11.25 3.68 -26.82
CA SER A 203 -12.19 2.60 -27.15
C SER A 203 -11.72 1.24 -26.69
#